data_AF-A0A493SX28-F1
#
_entry.id   AF-A0A493SX28-F1
#
_cell.length_a   1.000
_cell.length_b   1.000
_cell.length_c   1.000
_cell.angle_alpha   90.00
_cell.angle_beta   90.00
_cell.angle_gamma   90.00
#
_symmetry.space_group_name_H-M   'P 1'
#
loop_
_entity.id
_entity.type
_entity.pdbx_description
1 polymer ?
#
loop_
_entity_poly.entity_id
_entity_poly.type
_entity_poly.pdbx_seq_one_letter_code
_entity_poly.pdbx_strand_id
1 'polypeptide(L)'
;MSSTTSPLDPLLLRPSLCCEIIHPPRDGGIRYRGLTPEEVQSVRFLPFDYEIEYVCRPDREIVGPKVRKCQRNGTWTAMGHPSRCLRTCPKMHLSLENGQAVARAMERVPVEGTWTEYSCNPGFRLLGSPRSNCTKLGRWSTPKPVCERECPWGLGISGLPSGSRHGGWSGVGGSILRAPSPP
;
A
#
# COMPACT_ATOMS: atom_id res chain seq x y z
N MET A 1 65.69 -29.39 -0.19
CA MET A 1 64.73 -28.42 -0.75
C MET A 1 63.41 -29.15 -0.87
N SER A 2 62.63 -29.14 0.20
CA SER A 2 61.34 -29.82 0.24
C SER A 2 60.31 -28.76 0.62
N SER A 3 59.73 -28.15 -0.40
CA SER A 3 58.62 -27.20 -0.29
C SER A 3 57.36 -27.99 0.04
N THR A 4 57.09 -28.12 1.34
CA THR A 4 55.85 -28.73 1.83
C THR A 4 54.73 -27.72 1.65
N THR A 5 53.94 -27.87 0.60
CA THR A 5 52.67 -27.16 0.42
C THR A 5 51.72 -27.61 1.54
N SER A 6 51.49 -26.76 2.52
CA SER A 6 50.47 -27.00 3.56
C SER A 6 49.08 -27.09 2.91
N PRO A 7 48.24 -28.06 3.32
CA PRO A 7 46.86 -28.12 2.86
C PRO A 7 46.12 -26.87 3.36
N LEU A 8 45.42 -26.19 2.45
CA LEU A 8 44.53 -25.07 2.80
C LEU A 8 43.47 -25.60 3.76
N ASP A 9 43.54 -25.16 5.01
CA ASP A 9 42.54 -25.40 6.03
C ASP A 9 41.16 -24.87 5.54
N PRO A 10 40.13 -25.72 5.38
CA PRO A 10 38.79 -25.30 4.97
C PRO A 10 38.14 -24.31 5.95
N LEU A 11 38.68 -24.16 7.16
CA LEU A 11 38.18 -23.26 8.20
C LEU A 11 38.69 -21.81 8.08
N LEU A 12 39.57 -21.52 7.11
CA LEU A 12 40.06 -20.17 6.81
C LEU A 12 39.30 -19.46 5.67
N LEU A 13 38.01 -19.77 5.48
CA LEU A 13 37.14 -18.86 4.72
C LEU A 13 37.07 -17.55 5.52
N ARG A 14 37.93 -16.60 5.15
CA ARG A 14 38.16 -15.34 5.87
C ARG A 14 36.81 -14.74 6.34
N PRO A 15 36.64 -14.42 7.64
CA PRO A 15 35.41 -13.82 8.17
C PRO A 15 34.97 -12.53 7.44
N SER A 16 35.88 -11.91 6.68
CA SER A 16 35.64 -10.73 5.87
C SER A 16 34.94 -10.97 4.52
N LEU A 17 34.73 -12.23 4.11
CA LEU A 17 34.04 -12.58 2.85
C LEU A 17 32.61 -13.08 3.08
N CYS A 18 32.24 -13.37 4.33
CA CYS A 18 30.91 -13.86 4.69
C CYS A 18 30.11 -12.75 5.37
N CYS A 19 28.79 -12.79 5.25
CA CYS A 19 27.91 -11.82 5.85
C CYS A 19 27.30 -12.37 7.13
N GLU A 20 27.20 -11.55 8.18
CA GLU A 20 26.48 -11.93 9.39
C GLU A 20 24.98 -12.12 9.08
N ILE A 21 24.36 -13.11 9.71
CA ILE A 21 22.95 -13.42 9.49
C ILE A 21 22.04 -12.26 9.90
N ILE A 22 21.01 -11.93 9.10
CA ILE A 22 20.06 -10.86 9.42
C ILE A 22 18.86 -11.46 10.13
N HIS A 23 18.64 -11.15 11.40
CA HIS A 23 17.46 -11.70 12.09
C HIS A 23 16.13 -11.17 11.52
N PRO A 24 15.06 -12.01 11.51
CA PRO A 24 13.76 -11.64 10.96
C PRO A 24 13.17 -10.36 11.59
N PRO A 25 12.51 -9.48 10.81
CA PRO A 25 11.81 -8.32 11.34
C PRO A 25 10.53 -8.72 12.11
N ARG A 26 10.11 -7.95 13.12
CA ARG A 26 8.92 -8.24 13.96
C ARG A 26 7.61 -8.49 13.19
N ASP A 27 7.45 -7.82 12.05
CA ASP A 27 6.23 -7.84 11.23
C ASP A 27 6.34 -8.75 9.98
N GLY A 28 7.40 -9.56 9.90
CA GLY A 28 7.65 -10.44 8.77
C GLY A 28 8.59 -11.59 9.13
N GLY A 29 9.17 -12.16 8.08
CA GLY A 29 10.13 -13.25 8.13
C GLY A 29 11.24 -13.02 7.12
N ILE A 30 12.25 -13.88 7.17
CA ILE A 30 13.29 -13.96 6.14
C ILE A 30 13.35 -15.40 5.69
N ARG A 31 13.28 -15.60 4.38
CA ARG A 31 13.45 -16.91 3.75
C ARG A 31 14.93 -17.11 3.45
N TYR A 32 15.51 -18.11 4.10
CA TYR A 32 16.87 -18.55 3.88
C TYR A 32 16.86 -19.72 2.90
N ARG A 33 17.56 -19.58 1.77
CA ARG A 33 17.55 -20.61 0.74
C ARG A 33 18.42 -21.81 1.17
N GLY A 34 17.77 -22.93 1.44
CA GLY A 34 18.46 -24.18 1.75
C GLY A 34 18.91 -24.31 3.20
N LEU A 35 18.31 -23.53 4.13
CA LEU A 35 18.47 -23.71 5.57
C LEU A 35 17.12 -24.00 6.22
N THR A 36 17.10 -24.90 7.20
CA THR A 36 15.94 -25.14 8.07
C THR A 36 15.84 -24.08 9.17
N PRO A 37 14.69 -23.93 9.84
CA PRO A 37 14.56 -23.01 10.98
C PRO A 37 15.57 -23.26 12.11
N GLU A 38 15.98 -24.50 12.33
CA GLU A 38 16.95 -24.91 13.36
C GLU A 38 18.37 -24.51 12.94
N GLU A 39 18.73 -24.71 11.66
CA GLU A 39 20.02 -24.28 11.11
C GLU A 39 20.18 -22.75 11.13
N VAL A 40 19.09 -22.00 10.88
CA VAL A 40 19.08 -20.54 10.97
C VAL A 40 19.40 -20.04 12.39
N GLN A 41 19.14 -20.82 13.44
CA GLN A 41 19.47 -20.45 14.82
C GLN A 41 20.94 -20.71 15.17
N SER A 42 21.62 -21.62 14.47
CA SER A 42 23.00 -22.00 14.76
C SER A 42 24.02 -21.35 13.82
N VAL A 43 23.62 -21.01 12.59
CA VAL A 43 24.48 -20.35 11.61
C VAL A 43 24.64 -18.87 11.93
N ARG A 44 25.90 -18.43 12.03
CA ARG A 44 26.25 -17.02 12.25
C ARG A 44 26.58 -16.26 10.97
N PHE A 45 27.17 -16.94 10.00
CA PHE A 45 27.71 -16.33 8.78
C PHE A 45 27.19 -17.04 7.52
N LEU A 46 26.83 -16.25 6.51
CA LEU A 46 26.36 -16.72 5.21
C LEU A 46 27.41 -16.41 4.13
N PRO A 47 27.64 -17.33 3.17
CA PRO A 47 28.74 -17.20 2.21
C PRO A 47 28.49 -16.08 1.19
N PHE A 48 29.55 -15.71 0.47
CA PHE A 48 29.45 -14.83 -0.70
C PHE A 48 28.38 -15.34 -1.68
N ASP A 49 27.66 -14.41 -2.30
CA ASP A 49 26.58 -14.68 -3.26
C ASP A 49 25.31 -15.27 -2.64
N TYR A 50 25.30 -15.55 -1.32
CA TYR A 50 24.10 -16.04 -0.64
C TYR A 50 22.99 -14.99 -0.66
N GLU A 51 21.76 -15.42 -0.93
CA GLU A 51 20.59 -14.55 -1.04
C GLU A 51 19.56 -14.88 0.04
N ILE A 52 19.02 -13.81 0.63
CA ILE A 52 17.88 -13.88 1.54
C ILE A 52 16.73 -13.07 0.97
N GLU A 53 15.50 -13.53 1.21
CA GLU A 53 14.29 -12.83 0.77
C GLU A 53 13.44 -12.46 1.99
N TYR A 54 13.08 -11.18 2.12
CA TYR A 54 12.11 -10.75 3.10
C TYR A 54 10.71 -11.19 2.70
N VAL A 55 10.00 -11.77 3.67
CA VAL A 55 8.63 -12.23 3.51
C VAL A 55 7.75 -11.49 4.50
N CYS A 56 6.67 -10.86 4.03
CA CYS A 56 5.74 -10.17 4.90
C CYS A 56 4.56 -11.06 5.31
N ARG A 57 3.96 -10.76 6.46
CA ARG A 57 2.66 -11.34 6.84
C ARG A 57 1.57 -10.93 5.85
N PRO A 58 0.43 -11.66 5.78
CA PRO A 58 -0.58 -11.52 4.74
C PRO A 58 -0.91 -10.11 4.25
N ASP A 59 -1.59 -9.25 4.96
CA ASP A 59 -2.08 -7.93 4.48
C ASP A 59 -1.01 -6.82 4.30
N ARG A 60 0.26 -7.19 4.08
CA ARG A 60 1.40 -6.28 4.06
C ARG A 60 2.24 -6.41 2.80
N GLU A 61 2.86 -5.30 2.42
CA GLU A 61 3.80 -5.23 1.30
C GLU A 61 5.19 -4.85 1.81
N ILE A 62 6.22 -5.41 1.17
CA ILE A 62 7.61 -5.04 1.41
C ILE A 62 7.93 -3.69 0.76
N VAL A 63 8.39 -2.74 1.56
CA VAL A 63 8.95 -1.46 1.11
C VAL A 63 10.45 -1.47 1.32
N GLY A 64 11.20 -1.16 0.27
CA GLY A 64 12.66 -1.28 0.21
C GLY A 64 13.13 -2.61 -0.42
N PRO A 65 14.41 -2.97 -0.27
CA PRO A 65 14.97 -4.16 -0.90
C PRO A 65 14.29 -5.44 -0.42
N LYS A 66 13.64 -6.17 -1.34
CA LYS A 66 13.01 -7.46 -1.05
C LYS A 66 14.02 -8.59 -0.90
N VAL A 67 15.07 -8.57 -1.71
CA VAL A 67 16.16 -9.56 -1.68
C VAL A 67 17.44 -8.85 -1.27
N ARG A 68 18.23 -9.50 -0.41
CA ARG A 68 19.59 -9.07 -0.07
C ARG A 68 20.56 -10.16 -0.43
N LYS A 69 21.70 -9.75 -1.00
CA LYS A 69 22.76 -10.63 -1.44
C LYS A 69 24.05 -10.36 -0.68
N CYS A 70 24.74 -11.40 -0.24
CA CYS A 70 26.02 -11.26 0.43
C CYS A 70 27.12 -10.91 -0.56
N GLN A 71 27.84 -9.81 -0.31
CA GLN A 71 28.89 -9.29 -1.17
C GLN A 71 30.28 -9.72 -0.70
N ARG A 72 31.28 -9.64 -1.59
CA ARG A 72 32.67 -10.00 -1.30
C ARG A 72 33.31 -9.21 -0.15
N ASN A 73 32.74 -8.06 0.22
CA ASN A 73 33.22 -7.25 1.33
C ASN A 73 32.60 -7.63 2.68
N GLY A 74 31.85 -8.75 2.75
CA GLY A 74 31.18 -9.20 3.97
C GLY A 74 29.94 -8.40 4.34
N THR A 75 29.42 -7.55 3.44
CA THR A 75 28.19 -6.78 3.65
C THR A 75 27.06 -7.25 2.74
N TRP A 76 25.82 -7.04 3.17
CA TRP A 76 24.65 -7.28 2.35
C TRP A 76 24.42 -6.12 1.36
N THR A 77 23.86 -6.42 0.19
CA THR A 77 23.43 -5.38 -0.75
C THR A 77 22.41 -4.42 -0.11
N ALA A 78 22.49 -3.13 -0.44
CA ALA A 78 21.52 -2.10 -0.06
C ALA A 78 21.30 -1.92 1.46
N MET A 79 22.36 -2.05 2.28
CA MET A 79 22.28 -1.78 3.74
C MET A 79 21.82 -0.36 4.10
N GLY A 80 22.01 0.63 3.22
CA GLY A 80 21.50 1.98 3.43
C GLY A 80 19.99 2.16 3.28
N HIS A 81 19.26 1.15 2.79
CA HIS A 81 17.82 1.21 2.56
C HIS A 81 17.10 0.16 3.42
N PRO A 82 16.35 0.56 4.47
CA PRO A 82 15.69 -0.39 5.35
C PRO A 82 14.53 -1.10 4.66
N SER A 83 14.46 -2.42 4.85
CA SER A 83 13.37 -3.27 4.37
C SER A 83 12.27 -3.33 5.44
N ARG A 84 11.04 -2.92 5.11
CA ARG A 84 9.92 -2.85 6.07
C ARG A 84 8.64 -3.46 5.50
N CYS A 85 7.94 -4.24 6.31
CA CYS A 85 6.62 -4.77 5.96
C CYS A 85 5.52 -3.82 6.43
N LEU A 86 4.95 -3.06 5.50
CA LEU A 86 3.91 -2.07 5.80
C LEU A 86 2.53 -2.59 5.40
N ARG A 87 1.50 -2.25 6.20
CA ARG A 87 0.11 -2.62 5.88
C ARG A 87 -0.33 -1.95 4.59
N THR A 88 -1.05 -2.71 3.77
CA THR A 88 -1.63 -2.22 2.52
C THR A 88 -2.98 -1.53 2.77
N CYS A 89 -3.36 -0.62 1.88
CA CYS A 89 -4.68 0.01 1.86
C CYS A 89 -5.49 -0.39 0.61
N PRO A 90 -6.82 -0.25 0.64
CA PRO A 90 -7.66 -0.50 -0.52
C PRO A 90 -7.30 0.38 -1.72
N LYS A 91 -7.19 -0.21 -2.92
CA LYS A 91 -6.85 0.50 -4.15
C LYS A 91 -7.96 1.43 -4.68
N MET A 92 -9.19 1.36 -4.14
CA MET A 92 -10.32 2.15 -4.62
C MET A 92 -10.10 3.67 -4.55
N HIS A 93 -9.22 4.13 -3.67
CA HIS A 93 -8.83 5.53 -3.50
C HIS A 93 -7.79 6.01 -4.52
N LEU A 94 -7.32 5.13 -5.41
CA LEU A 94 -6.36 5.47 -6.47
C LEU A 94 -7.04 5.89 -7.78
N SER A 95 -8.36 5.95 -7.79
CA SER A 95 -9.15 6.44 -8.91
C SER A 95 -10.24 7.37 -8.40
N LEU A 96 -10.69 8.31 -9.23
CA LEU A 96 -11.82 9.19 -8.92
C LEU A 96 -12.63 9.38 -10.20
N GLU A 97 -13.93 9.18 -10.11
CA GLU A 97 -14.83 9.42 -11.24
C GLU A 97 -15.01 10.92 -11.45
N ASN A 98 -15.02 11.37 -12.71
CA ASN A 98 -15.09 12.79 -13.09
C ASN A 98 -14.00 13.66 -12.43
N GLY A 99 -12.85 13.05 -12.15
CA GLY A 99 -11.72 13.70 -11.51
C GLY A 99 -10.45 12.88 -11.64
N GLN A 100 -9.45 13.25 -10.85
CA GLN A 100 -8.14 12.64 -10.80
C GLN A 100 -7.79 12.32 -9.34
N ALA A 101 -7.08 11.22 -9.14
CA ALA A 101 -6.54 10.79 -7.86
C ALA A 101 -5.04 10.58 -8.04
N VAL A 102 -4.23 11.41 -7.39
CA VAL A 102 -2.77 11.39 -7.49
C VAL A 102 -2.19 10.84 -6.19
N ALA A 103 -1.74 9.59 -6.24
CA ALA A 103 -1.07 8.96 -5.11
C ALA A 103 0.40 9.42 -5.00
N ARG A 104 0.86 9.60 -3.77
CA ARG A 104 2.20 10.02 -3.38
C ARG A 104 2.74 9.05 -2.33
N ALA A 105 4.07 8.90 -2.27
CA ALA A 105 4.74 7.92 -1.42
C ALA A 105 4.19 6.49 -1.65
N MET A 106 4.02 6.12 -2.92
CA MET A 106 3.57 4.81 -3.37
C MET A 106 4.51 4.32 -4.47
N GLU A 107 5.01 3.08 -4.33
CA GLU A 107 5.86 2.44 -5.32
C GLU A 107 5.06 1.49 -6.23
N ARG A 108 4.42 0.47 -5.63
CA ARG A 108 3.60 -0.52 -6.36
C ARG A 108 2.15 -0.58 -5.89
N VAL A 109 1.93 -0.52 -4.58
CA VAL A 109 0.62 -0.57 -3.94
C VAL A 109 0.56 0.46 -2.81
N PRO A 110 -0.64 0.97 -2.45
CA PRO A 110 -0.76 1.93 -1.37
C PRO A 110 -0.51 1.21 -0.05
N VAL A 111 0.44 1.74 0.72
CA VAL A 111 0.86 1.21 2.01
C VAL A 111 0.78 2.30 3.07
N GLU A 112 0.98 1.95 4.33
CA GLU A 112 1.11 2.92 5.43
C GLU A 112 2.02 4.10 5.03
N GLY A 113 1.50 5.32 5.15
CA GLY A 113 2.21 6.53 4.80
C GLY A 113 2.04 6.98 3.35
N THR A 114 1.43 6.19 2.47
CA THR A 114 0.93 6.66 1.17
C THR A 114 -0.19 7.69 1.38
N TRP A 115 -0.25 8.74 0.56
CA TRP A 115 -1.40 9.65 0.54
C TRP A 115 -1.84 9.95 -0.89
N THR A 116 -3.12 10.26 -1.04
CA THR A 116 -3.72 10.61 -2.33
C THR A 116 -4.30 12.00 -2.26
N GLU A 117 -4.04 12.79 -3.29
CA GLU A 117 -4.65 14.08 -3.55
C GLU A 117 -5.70 13.95 -4.67
N TYR A 118 -6.84 14.60 -4.49
CA TYR A 118 -7.98 14.51 -5.38
C TYR A 118 -8.28 15.86 -6.03
N SER A 119 -8.58 15.84 -7.32
CA SER A 119 -9.08 17.00 -8.07
C SER A 119 -10.24 16.56 -8.96
N CYS A 120 -11.18 17.45 -9.21
CA CYS A 120 -12.28 17.18 -10.15
C CYS A 120 -11.95 17.75 -11.53
N ASN A 121 -12.54 17.13 -12.55
CA ASN A 121 -12.48 17.65 -13.91
C ASN A 121 -13.25 18.99 -14.01
N PRO A 122 -12.97 19.83 -15.01
CA PRO A 122 -13.71 21.08 -15.21
C PRO A 122 -15.24 20.84 -15.27
N GLY A 123 -16.00 21.70 -14.59
CA GLY A 123 -17.46 21.57 -14.47
C GLY A 123 -17.93 20.59 -13.39
N PHE A 124 -17.03 20.09 -12.56
CA PHE A 124 -17.33 19.28 -11.39
C PHE A 124 -16.72 19.87 -10.13
N ARG A 125 -17.46 19.77 -9.02
CA ARG A 125 -17.05 20.21 -7.69
C ARG A 125 -16.73 19.02 -6.81
N LEU A 126 -15.62 19.11 -6.07
CA LEU A 126 -15.21 18.07 -5.13
C LEU A 126 -16.06 18.11 -3.86
N LEU A 127 -16.69 16.99 -3.53
CA LEU A 127 -17.39 16.74 -2.29
C LEU A 127 -16.58 15.79 -1.40
N GLY A 128 -16.18 16.28 -0.23
CA GLY A 128 -15.38 15.53 0.73
C GLY A 128 -13.96 16.07 0.87
N SER A 129 -13.05 15.24 1.36
CA SER A 129 -11.68 15.65 1.62
C SER A 129 -10.82 15.61 0.35
N PRO A 130 -10.08 16.69 0.01
CA PRO A 130 -9.18 16.71 -1.14
C PRO A 130 -7.92 15.86 -0.94
N ARG A 131 -7.72 15.33 0.26
CA ARG A 131 -6.60 14.45 0.58
C ARG A 131 -7.03 13.34 1.53
N SER A 132 -6.50 12.13 1.29
CA SER A 132 -6.63 11.00 2.21
C SER A 132 -5.29 10.29 2.38
N ASN A 133 -4.99 9.78 3.58
CA ASN A 133 -3.73 9.12 3.91
C ASN A 133 -3.99 7.66 4.31
N CYS A 134 -3.17 6.73 3.83
CA CYS A 134 -3.19 5.34 4.26
C CYS A 134 -2.58 5.22 5.66
N THR A 135 -3.41 4.84 6.62
CA THR A 135 -3.05 4.78 8.04
C THR A 135 -2.36 3.46 8.40
N LYS A 136 -1.74 3.43 9.59
CA LYS A 136 -1.21 2.22 10.25
C LYS A 136 -2.21 1.08 10.37
N LEU A 137 -3.51 1.35 10.28
CA LEU A 137 -4.56 0.36 10.36
C LEU A 137 -4.90 -0.27 9.00
N GLY A 138 -4.19 0.08 7.92
CA GLY A 138 -4.50 -0.41 6.56
C GLY A 138 -5.80 0.17 5.98
N ARG A 139 -6.22 1.33 6.48
CA ARG A 139 -7.40 2.06 5.98
C ARG A 139 -7.04 3.51 5.64
N TRP A 140 -7.77 4.08 4.70
CA TRP A 140 -7.66 5.50 4.37
C TRP A 140 -8.26 6.38 5.47
N SER A 141 -7.65 7.54 5.73
CA SER A 141 -8.01 8.44 6.82
C SER A 141 -9.36 9.10 6.62
N THR A 142 -9.75 9.31 5.37
CA THR A 142 -11.05 9.88 4.97
C THR A 142 -11.71 9.00 3.92
N PRO A 143 -13.05 8.97 3.83
CA PRO A 143 -13.77 8.34 2.73
C PRO A 143 -13.35 8.90 1.37
N LYS A 144 -13.61 8.14 0.31
CA LYS A 144 -13.36 8.56 -1.06
C LYS A 144 -14.27 9.74 -1.41
N PRO A 145 -13.73 10.87 -1.92
CA PRO A 145 -14.56 12.00 -2.29
C PRO A 145 -15.35 11.70 -3.58
N VAL A 146 -16.31 12.56 -3.89
CA VAL A 146 -17.14 12.48 -5.10
C VAL A 146 -17.01 13.77 -5.90
N CYS A 147 -16.91 13.68 -7.21
CA CYS A 147 -17.01 14.83 -8.10
C CYS A 147 -18.45 14.96 -8.60
N GLU A 148 -19.13 16.02 -8.19
CA GLU A 148 -20.51 16.31 -8.58
C GLU A 148 -20.53 17.39 -9.65
N ARG A 149 -21.33 17.21 -10.70
CA ARG A 149 -21.43 18.20 -11.78
C ARG A 149 -21.95 19.51 -11.22
N GLU A 150 -21.22 20.59 -11.44
CA GLU A 150 -21.68 21.93 -11.12
C GLU A 150 -22.90 22.23 -12.00
N CYS A 151 -24.05 22.45 -11.36
CA CYS A 151 -25.22 22.92 -12.08
C CYS A 151 -24.98 24.40 -12.43
N PRO A 152 -25.02 24.81 -13.71
CA PRO A 152 -24.86 26.23 -14.09
C PRO A 152 -25.96 27.15 -13.53
N TRP A 153 -26.95 26.59 -12.83
CA TRP A 153 -28.15 27.27 -12.35
C TRP A 153 -28.07 27.62 -10.85
N GLY A 154 -26.90 28.04 -10.40
CA GLY A 154 -26.77 28.88 -9.20
C GLY A 154 -27.31 30.29 -9.44
N LEU A 155 -28.46 30.43 -10.10
CA LEU A 155 -29.25 31.65 -9.97
C LEU A 155 -29.88 31.58 -8.59
N GLY A 156 -29.44 32.44 -7.69
CA GLY A 156 -30.19 32.74 -6.48
C GLY A 156 -31.63 32.97 -6.87
N ILE A 157 -32.53 32.13 -6.35
CA ILE A 157 -33.96 32.40 -6.37
C ILE A 157 -34.27 33.54 -5.40
N SER A 158 -33.72 34.73 -5.63
CA SER A 158 -34.18 35.99 -5.05
C SER A 158 -35.30 36.62 -5.90
N GLY A 159 -36.13 35.78 -6.53
CA GLY A 159 -37.09 36.25 -7.52
C GLY A 159 -38.20 35.27 -7.92
N LEU A 160 -38.69 34.41 -7.00
CA LEU A 160 -40.07 33.94 -7.18
C LEU A 160 -41.00 35.11 -6.82
N PRO A 161 -41.87 35.60 -7.72
CA PRO A 161 -42.96 36.45 -7.30
C PRO A 161 -43.85 35.62 -6.36
N SER A 162 -44.05 36.13 -5.15
CA SER A 162 -45.02 35.66 -4.17
C SER A 162 -46.40 35.64 -4.80
N GLY A 163 -46.79 34.55 -5.47
CA GLY A 163 -47.99 34.58 -6.28
C GLY A 163 -48.25 33.34 -7.12
N SER A 164 -48.06 32.15 -6.56
CA SER A 164 -48.67 30.94 -7.14
C SER A 164 -49.68 30.39 -6.14
N ARG A 165 -50.91 30.89 -6.30
CA ARG A 165 -52.11 30.39 -5.66
C ARG A 165 -52.14 28.86 -5.84
N HIS A 166 -52.25 28.13 -4.74
CA HIS A 166 -52.52 26.70 -4.75
C HIS A 166 -53.73 26.42 -5.66
N GLY A 167 -53.47 25.97 -6.89
CA GLY A 167 -54.48 25.42 -7.78
C GLY A 167 -54.74 23.99 -7.35
N GLY A 168 -55.92 23.74 -6.80
CA GLY A 168 -56.36 22.41 -6.43
C GLY A 168 -56.37 21.49 -7.64
N TRP A 169 -55.68 20.35 -7.52
CA TRP A 169 -55.84 19.26 -8.47
C TRP A 169 -57.01 18.39 -8.02
N SER A 170 -58.18 18.69 -8.55
CA SER A 170 -59.32 17.77 -8.52
C SER A 170 -59.04 16.62 -9.48
N GLY A 171 -58.81 15.45 -8.88
CA GLY A 171 -59.03 14.08 -9.35
C GLY A 171 -58.97 13.72 -10.83
N VAL A 172 -58.13 12.71 -11.14
CA VAL A 172 -58.59 11.51 -11.86
C VAL A 172 -57.80 10.30 -11.37
N GLY A 173 -58.50 9.20 -11.13
CA GLY A 173 -58.03 8.02 -10.38
C GLY A 173 -56.92 7.20 -11.04
N GLY A 174 -56.16 6.50 -10.18
CA GLY A 174 -55.19 5.48 -10.54
C GLY A 174 -54.89 4.62 -9.31
N SER A 175 -55.19 3.32 -9.42
CA SER A 175 -55.27 2.31 -8.37
C SER A 175 -54.01 2.16 -7.50
N ILE A 176 -54.22 2.00 -6.19
CA ILE A 176 -53.21 1.56 -5.21
C ILE A 176 -52.70 0.16 -5.60
N LEU A 177 -51.45 0.05 -6.03
CA LEU A 177 -50.73 -1.21 -6.08
C LEU A 177 -50.23 -1.54 -4.66
N ARG A 178 -50.83 -2.56 -4.04
CA ARG A 178 -50.31 -3.17 -2.81
C ARG A 178 -49.00 -3.90 -3.14
N ALA A 179 -47.94 -3.59 -2.43
CA ALA A 179 -46.70 -4.36 -2.45
C ALA A 179 -46.89 -5.71 -1.72
N PRO A 180 -46.33 -6.82 -2.23
CA PRO A 180 -46.32 -8.09 -1.51
C PRO A 180 -45.24 -8.09 -0.40
N SER A 181 -45.58 -8.67 0.74
CA SER A 181 -44.69 -8.90 1.89
C SER A 181 -43.71 -10.06 1.61
N PRO A 182 -42.41 -9.95 1.98
CA PRO A 182 -41.45 -11.05 1.84
C PRO A 182 -41.56 -12.07 3.01
N PRO A 183 -41.01 -13.30 2.83
CA PRO A 183 -41.14 -14.41 3.76
C PRO A 183 -40.37 -14.24 5.08
#